data_AF-A0A9E4BHZ3-F1
#
_entry.id   AF-A0A9E4BHZ3-F1
#
_cell.length_a   1.000
_cell.length_b   1.000
_cell.length_c   1.000
_cell.angle_alpha   90.00
_cell.angle_beta   90.00
_cell.angle_gamma   90.00
#
_symmetry.space_group_name_H-M   'P 1'
#
loop_
_entity.id
_entity.type
_entity.pdbx_description
1 polymer ?
#
loop_
_entity_poly.entity_id
_entity_poly.type
_entity_poly.pdbx_seq_one_letter_code
_entity_poly.pdbx_strand_id
1 'polypeptide(L)'
;MTEKDPDILSLNEIEEIEKLTLRWIFQAVYDFGMEAHEIFLRSPDSVKDIAEDITRELLDRLSGFNVQQRVYGTVDYKKARYVILPDQTVRQALFIDSKAEKENRSATIQMSQTSMWVRQRRSGAQVNEKGFLPEISSYGGKNYLTTTCLIHFSYDDLSGHHYLHEVTMAAIPNGKLQEIYNPTVDDGIWLAGRNAPTLGEDFRVRVGFSRLKDKASWRIQRLAYDEKRQECIGSWQS
;
A
#
# COMPACT_ATOMS: atom_id res chain seq x y z
N MET A 1 -0.66 27.36 12.16
CA MET A 1 -0.38 25.96 11.80
C MET A 1 0.85 25.97 10.92
N THR A 2 1.98 25.44 11.40
CA THR A 2 3.26 25.51 10.67
C THR A 2 3.33 24.35 9.68
N GLU A 3 3.62 24.65 8.41
CA GLU A 3 3.93 23.63 7.42
C GLU A 3 5.39 23.19 7.62
N LYS A 4 5.61 21.90 7.87
CA LYS A 4 6.96 21.32 7.98
C LYS A 4 7.35 20.68 6.66
N ASP A 5 8.57 20.98 6.21
CA ASP A 5 9.11 20.37 4.99
C ASP A 5 9.31 18.86 5.22
N PRO A 6 8.76 17.99 4.35
CA PRO A 6 8.95 16.55 4.43
C PRO A 6 10.40 16.06 4.54
N ASP A 7 11.37 16.82 4.01
CA ASP A 7 12.76 16.36 3.98
C ASP A 7 13.44 16.37 5.36
N ILE A 8 12.96 17.23 6.27
CA ILE A 8 13.50 17.37 7.64
C ILE A 8 12.69 16.61 8.69
N LEU A 9 11.77 15.74 8.27
CA LEU A 9 11.04 14.87 9.18
C LEU A 9 11.99 13.85 9.82
N SER A 10 11.84 13.64 11.12
CA SER A 10 12.46 12.51 11.80
C SER A 10 11.83 11.19 11.35
N LEU A 11 12.55 10.08 11.55
CA LEU A 11 12.06 8.75 11.20
C LEU A 11 10.73 8.42 11.91
N ASN A 12 10.59 8.81 13.19
CA ASN A 12 9.36 8.61 13.95
C ASN A 12 8.20 9.43 13.37
N GLU A 13 8.42 10.66 12.90
CA GLU A 13 7.36 11.44 12.26
C GLU A 13 6.90 10.81 10.95
N ILE A 14 7.83 10.22 10.17
CA ILE A 14 7.48 9.49 8.95
C ILE A 14 6.61 8.27 9.30
N GLU A 15 7.01 7.48 10.29
CA GLU A 15 6.24 6.33 10.79
C GLU A 15 4.82 6.71 11.20
N GLU A 16 4.66 7.78 11.99
CA GLU A 16 3.35 8.24 12.46
C GLU A 16 2.47 8.74 11.30
N ILE A 17 3.06 9.41 10.30
CA ILE A 17 2.32 9.86 9.11
C ILE A 17 1.86 8.67 8.26
N GLU A 18 2.71 7.66 8.06
CA GLU A 18 2.36 6.43 7.35
C GLU A 18 1.30 5.63 8.11
N LYS A 19 1.39 5.55 9.44
CA LYS A 19 0.42 4.90 10.32
C LYS A 19 -0.94 5.58 10.26
N LEU A 20 -0.96 6.91 10.38
CA LEU A 20 -2.19 7.70 10.24
C LEU A 20 -2.81 7.51 8.84
N THR A 21 -1.98 7.48 7.81
CA THR A 21 -2.44 7.24 6.43
C THR A 21 -3.11 5.88 6.30
N LEU A 22 -2.48 4.82 6.81
CA LEU A 22 -3.06 3.48 6.78
C LEU A 22 -4.32 3.40 7.64
N ARG A 23 -4.39 4.12 8.78
CA ARG A 23 -5.58 4.18 9.63
C ARG A 23 -6.77 4.78 8.90
N TRP A 24 -6.55 5.79 8.06
CA TRP A 24 -7.59 6.37 7.21
C TRP A 24 -8.05 5.40 6.13
N ILE A 25 -7.11 4.72 5.45
CA ILE A 25 -7.46 3.69 4.45
C ILE A 25 -8.27 2.57 5.11
N PHE A 26 -7.84 2.09 6.27
CA PHE A 26 -8.57 1.09 7.05
C PHE A 26 -9.99 1.54 7.36
N GLN A 27 -10.16 2.79 7.81
CA GLN A 27 -11.50 3.31 8.10
C GLN A 27 -12.37 3.35 6.85
N ALA A 28 -11.82 3.72 5.71
CA ALA A 28 -12.58 3.77 4.47
C ALA A 28 -12.98 2.39 3.95
N VAL A 29 -12.09 1.40 4.00
CA VAL A 29 -12.45 0.02 3.65
C VAL A 29 -13.50 -0.52 4.63
N TYR A 30 -13.38 -0.21 5.92
CA TYR A 30 -14.35 -0.60 6.93
C TYR A 30 -15.73 0.02 6.70
N ASP A 31 -15.78 1.33 6.44
CA ASP A 31 -17.02 2.08 6.20
C ASP A 31 -17.67 1.70 4.87
N PHE A 32 -16.88 1.32 3.87
CA PHE A 32 -17.38 0.75 2.61
C PHE A 32 -18.06 -0.62 2.87
N GLY A 33 -17.69 -1.31 3.94
CA GLY A 33 -18.41 -2.47 4.47
C GLY A 33 -18.62 -3.55 3.42
N MET A 34 -19.81 -4.15 3.41
CA MET A 34 -20.20 -5.23 2.49
C MET A 34 -20.35 -4.80 1.02
N GLU A 35 -20.34 -3.50 0.73
CA GLU A 35 -20.47 -2.99 -0.66
C GLU A 35 -19.33 -3.53 -1.56
N ALA A 36 -18.10 -3.63 -1.03
CA ALA A 36 -16.98 -4.23 -1.76
C ALA A 36 -17.25 -5.70 -2.13
N HIS A 37 -17.82 -6.47 -1.20
CA HIS A 37 -18.17 -7.86 -1.45
C HIS A 37 -19.27 -7.97 -2.51
N GLU A 38 -20.30 -7.13 -2.45
CA GLU A 38 -21.37 -7.11 -3.45
C GLU A 38 -20.85 -6.77 -4.84
N ILE A 39 -19.93 -5.80 -4.96
CA ILE A 39 -19.32 -5.43 -6.24
C ILE A 39 -18.49 -6.60 -6.80
N PHE A 40 -17.65 -7.25 -5.97
CA PHE A 40 -16.90 -8.45 -6.40
C PHE A 40 -17.84 -9.56 -6.90
N LEU A 41 -18.93 -9.82 -6.17
CA LEU A 41 -19.86 -10.90 -6.49
C LEU A 41 -20.64 -10.66 -7.80
N ARG A 42 -21.01 -9.41 -8.07
CA ARG A 42 -21.96 -9.05 -9.14
C ARG A 42 -21.31 -8.48 -10.38
N SER A 43 -20.11 -7.90 -10.28
CA SER A 43 -19.47 -7.29 -11.43
C SER A 43 -19.04 -8.35 -12.45
N PRO A 44 -19.30 -8.13 -13.75
CA PRO A 44 -18.82 -9.00 -14.82
C PRO A 44 -17.37 -8.68 -15.24
N ASP A 45 -16.77 -7.63 -14.69
CA ASP A 45 -15.45 -7.14 -15.07
C ASP A 45 -14.33 -8.04 -14.53
N SER A 46 -13.10 -7.82 -15.00
CA SER A 46 -11.97 -8.54 -14.45
C SER A 46 -11.74 -8.12 -12.98
N VAL A 47 -11.35 -9.07 -12.13
CA VAL A 47 -11.03 -8.81 -10.71
C VAL A 47 -10.01 -7.69 -10.49
N LYS A 48 -9.14 -7.45 -11.49
CA LYS A 48 -8.17 -6.35 -11.46
C LYS A 48 -8.89 -5.01 -11.57
N ASP A 49 -9.76 -4.87 -12.55
CA ASP A 49 -10.51 -3.63 -12.79
C ASP A 49 -11.49 -3.38 -11.63
N ILE A 50 -12.13 -4.43 -11.11
CA ILE A 50 -12.98 -4.37 -9.91
C ILE A 50 -12.20 -3.81 -8.71
N ALA A 51 -11.00 -4.34 -8.43
CA ALA A 51 -10.18 -3.87 -7.31
C ALA A 51 -9.74 -2.41 -7.48
N GLU A 52 -9.39 -1.99 -8.70
CA GLU A 52 -9.02 -0.61 -9.01
C GLU A 52 -10.20 0.35 -8.81
N ASP A 53 -11.39 -0.03 -9.26
CA ASP A 53 -12.58 0.81 -9.16
C ASP A 53 -13.07 0.94 -7.70
N ILE A 54 -13.13 -0.17 -6.95
CA ILE A 54 -13.43 -0.12 -5.50
C ILE A 54 -12.40 0.75 -4.78
N THR A 55 -11.12 0.62 -5.12
CA THR A 55 -10.04 1.44 -4.53
C THR A 55 -10.24 2.92 -4.82
N ARG A 56 -10.62 3.28 -6.05
CA ARG A 56 -10.91 4.68 -6.39
C ARG A 56 -12.11 5.20 -5.62
N GLU A 57 -13.19 4.44 -5.58
CA GLU A 57 -14.44 4.84 -4.93
C GLU A 57 -14.27 5.01 -3.41
N LEU A 58 -13.61 4.06 -2.73
CA LEU A 58 -13.38 4.17 -1.28
C LEU A 58 -12.53 5.39 -0.92
N LEU A 59 -11.53 5.70 -1.75
CA LEU A 59 -10.58 6.79 -1.49
C LEU A 59 -11.14 8.16 -1.91
N ASP A 60 -12.05 8.20 -2.88
CA ASP A 60 -12.77 9.43 -3.23
C ASP A 60 -13.85 9.78 -2.18
N ARG A 61 -14.40 8.77 -1.49
CA ARG A 61 -15.27 8.98 -0.31
C ARG A 61 -14.49 9.51 0.91
N LEU A 62 -13.19 9.22 1.02
CA LEU A 62 -12.29 9.82 2.02
C LEU A 62 -12.04 11.30 1.69
N SER A 63 -12.89 12.16 2.23
CA SER A 63 -12.66 13.61 2.21
C SER A 63 -11.35 13.95 2.93
N GLY A 64 -10.39 14.51 2.20
CA GLY A 64 -9.09 14.89 2.73
C GLY A 64 -8.68 16.30 2.30
N PHE A 65 -7.60 16.81 2.89
CA PHE A 65 -7.05 18.13 2.56
C PHE A 65 -6.21 18.05 1.28
N ASN A 66 -6.88 17.84 0.14
CA ASN A 66 -6.24 17.66 -1.16
C ASN A 66 -5.57 18.95 -1.63
N VAL A 67 -4.39 18.81 -2.23
CA VAL A 67 -3.67 19.91 -2.89
C VAL A 67 -3.97 19.85 -4.38
N GLN A 68 -4.18 21.02 -5.01
CA GLN A 68 -4.31 21.14 -6.47
C GLN A 68 -2.96 20.97 -7.19
N GLN A 69 -2.24 19.88 -6.88
CA GLN A 69 -0.98 19.51 -7.51
C GLN A 69 -1.13 18.11 -8.09
N ARG A 70 -0.86 17.98 -9.39
CA ARG A 70 -0.84 16.67 -10.05
C ARG A 70 0.40 15.88 -9.62
N VAL A 71 0.18 14.66 -9.14
CA VAL A 71 1.21 13.66 -8.89
C VAL A 71 1.30 12.74 -10.12
N TYR A 72 2.51 12.39 -10.52
CA TYR A 72 2.77 11.49 -11.64
C TYR A 72 3.23 10.13 -11.13
N GLY A 73 2.89 9.06 -11.85
CA GLY A 73 3.22 7.68 -11.48
C GLY A 73 2.25 6.67 -12.08
N THR A 74 2.65 5.41 -12.13
CA THR A 74 1.88 4.32 -12.77
C THR A 74 0.89 3.63 -11.82
N VAL A 75 0.79 4.10 -10.57
CA VAL A 75 -0.07 3.54 -9.53
C VAL A 75 -1.55 3.90 -9.75
N ASP A 76 -2.43 2.96 -9.41
CA ASP A 76 -3.89 3.02 -9.60
C ASP A 76 -4.52 4.28 -9.01
N TYR A 77 -4.22 4.58 -7.74
CA TYR A 77 -4.64 5.80 -7.08
C TYR A 77 -3.44 6.63 -6.63
N LYS A 78 -3.51 7.94 -6.87
CA LYS A 78 -2.47 8.89 -6.47
C LYS A 78 -3.04 10.26 -6.15
N LYS A 79 -2.54 10.88 -5.08
CA LYS A 79 -3.02 12.18 -4.64
C LYS A 79 -1.93 12.98 -3.94
N ALA A 80 -1.84 14.28 -4.26
CA ALA A 80 -1.15 15.23 -3.41
C ALA A 80 -2.12 15.74 -2.34
N ARG A 81 -1.72 15.68 -1.07
CA ARG A 81 -2.56 16.14 0.04
C ARG A 81 -1.72 16.70 1.19
N TYR A 82 -2.40 17.39 2.09
CA TYR A 82 -1.88 17.70 3.41
C TYR A 82 -2.26 16.57 4.38
N VAL A 83 -1.31 16.17 5.21
CA VAL A 83 -1.55 15.44 6.44
C VAL A 83 -1.57 16.47 7.57
N ILE A 84 -2.69 16.53 8.28
CA ILE A 84 -2.88 17.45 9.40
C ILE A 84 -2.54 16.71 10.70
N LEU A 85 -1.49 17.16 11.37
CA LEU A 85 -1.05 16.67 12.67
C LEU A 85 -1.38 17.74 13.74
N PRO A 86 -1.38 17.41 15.04
CA PRO A 86 -1.76 18.35 16.09
C PRO A 86 -1.02 19.70 16.02
N ASP A 87 0.30 19.66 15.80
CA ASP A 87 1.14 20.86 15.85
C ASP A 87 1.61 21.36 14.47
N GLN A 88 1.39 20.56 13.41
CA GLN A 88 1.98 20.81 12.10
C GLN A 88 1.18 20.24 10.96
N THR A 89 1.53 20.68 9.75
CA THR A 89 1.05 20.06 8.51
C THR A 89 2.21 19.61 7.65
N VAL A 90 2.00 18.51 6.95
CA VAL A 90 3.01 17.92 6.07
C VAL A 90 2.40 17.63 4.72
N ARG A 91 3.13 17.92 3.64
CA ARG A 91 2.76 17.50 2.29
C ARG A 91 3.03 16.02 2.09
N GLN A 92 2.05 15.31 1.53
CA GLN A 92 2.17 13.90 1.20
C GLN A 92 1.80 13.67 -0.27
N ALA A 93 2.64 12.89 -0.95
CA ALA A 93 2.33 12.27 -2.22
C ALA A 93 1.92 10.83 -1.90
N LEU A 94 0.61 10.60 -1.87
CA LEU A 94 0.02 9.31 -1.57
C LEU A 94 -0.06 8.48 -2.86
N PHE A 95 0.43 7.25 -2.80
CA PHE A 95 0.31 6.24 -3.84
C PHE A 95 -0.39 5.01 -3.24
N ILE A 96 -1.51 4.61 -3.82
CA ILE A 96 -2.25 3.42 -3.39
C ILE A 96 -2.45 2.51 -4.59
N ASP A 97 -1.91 1.31 -4.47
CA ASP A 97 -1.99 0.28 -5.49
C ASP A 97 -2.94 -0.81 -5.04
N SER A 98 -3.81 -1.25 -5.93
CA SER A 98 -4.79 -2.30 -5.68
C SER A 98 -4.30 -3.62 -6.27
N LYS A 99 -4.64 -4.71 -5.59
CA LYS A 99 -4.27 -6.06 -6.00
C LYS A 99 -5.44 -6.99 -5.73
N ALA A 100 -5.84 -7.79 -6.72
CA ALA A 100 -6.78 -8.89 -6.52
C ALA A 100 -6.06 -10.20 -6.77
N GLU A 101 -5.90 -11.03 -5.73
CA GLU A 101 -5.21 -12.32 -5.83
C GLU A 101 -5.88 -13.37 -4.93
N LYS A 102 -5.85 -14.63 -5.34
CA LYS A 102 -6.36 -15.75 -4.52
C LYS A 102 -5.45 -16.12 -3.34
N GLU A 103 -4.19 -15.68 -3.38
CA GLU A 103 -3.22 -15.90 -2.31
C GLU A 103 -3.02 -14.61 -1.51
N ASN A 104 -3.08 -14.72 -0.18
CA ASN A 104 -3.04 -13.56 0.72
C ASN A 104 -1.86 -13.58 1.71
N ARG A 105 -0.71 -14.08 1.25
CA ARG A 105 0.54 -14.12 2.05
C ARG A 105 1.51 -13.01 1.71
N SER A 106 1.38 -12.46 0.51
CA SER A 106 2.30 -11.47 -0.06
C SER A 106 1.62 -10.74 -1.20
N ALA A 107 2.08 -9.54 -1.52
CA ALA A 107 1.69 -8.84 -2.74
C ALA A 107 2.90 -8.58 -3.63
N THR A 108 2.72 -8.67 -4.95
CA THR A 108 3.77 -8.30 -5.92
C THR A 108 3.82 -6.79 -6.08
N ILE A 109 5.03 -6.24 -5.97
CA ILE A 109 5.34 -4.82 -6.10
C ILE A 109 6.32 -4.62 -7.26
N GLN A 110 6.04 -3.63 -8.11
CA GLN A 110 6.96 -3.14 -9.13
C GLN A 110 7.96 -2.16 -8.52
N MET A 111 9.16 -2.04 -9.08
CA MET A 111 10.16 -1.09 -8.55
C MET A 111 9.68 0.37 -8.62
N SER A 112 8.75 0.70 -9.52
CA SER A 112 8.05 2.00 -9.60
C SER A 112 7.07 2.27 -8.46
N GLN A 113 6.89 1.34 -7.52
CA GLN A 113 5.94 1.41 -6.41
C GLN A 113 6.63 1.37 -5.05
N THR A 114 7.97 1.47 -4.98
CA THR A 114 8.68 1.55 -3.71
C THR A 114 9.82 2.54 -3.79
N SER A 115 10.09 3.22 -2.67
CA SER A 115 11.27 4.07 -2.50
C SER A 115 12.38 3.38 -1.72
N MET A 116 12.13 2.19 -1.19
CA MET A 116 13.15 1.40 -0.50
C MET A 116 14.13 0.74 -1.47
N TRP A 117 15.31 0.40 -0.96
CA TRP A 117 16.16 -0.63 -1.55
C TRP A 117 15.57 -2.01 -1.27
N VAL A 118 15.61 -2.87 -2.28
CA VAL A 118 15.31 -4.29 -2.20
C VAL A 118 16.61 -5.04 -1.96
N ARG A 119 16.93 -5.26 -0.68
CA ARG A 119 18.04 -6.10 -0.23
C ARG A 119 17.48 -7.48 0.10
N GLN A 120 17.81 -8.50 -0.69
CA GLN A 120 17.38 -9.88 -0.43
C GLN A 120 18.34 -10.92 -1.01
N ARG A 121 18.26 -12.16 -0.52
CA ARG A 121 18.92 -13.31 -1.14
C ARG A 121 17.97 -14.03 -2.10
N ARG A 122 18.37 -14.16 -3.37
CA ARG A 122 17.61 -14.88 -4.42
C ARG A 122 18.50 -15.96 -5.03
N SER A 123 18.07 -17.22 -4.93
CA SER A 123 18.81 -18.37 -5.46
C SER A 123 20.29 -18.39 -5.03
N GLY A 124 20.55 -18.03 -3.76
CA GLY A 124 21.90 -17.95 -3.19
C GLY A 124 22.63 -16.63 -3.43
N ALA A 125 22.27 -15.88 -4.47
CA ALA A 125 22.88 -14.58 -4.80
C ALA A 125 22.25 -13.43 -4.01
N GLN A 126 23.05 -12.41 -3.70
CA GLN A 126 22.55 -11.17 -3.11
C GLN A 126 21.98 -10.27 -4.22
N VAL A 127 20.81 -9.70 -3.95
CA VAL A 127 20.15 -8.71 -4.78
C VAL A 127 20.08 -7.43 -3.97
N ASN A 128 20.45 -6.31 -4.59
CA ASN A 128 20.45 -4.98 -3.98
C ASN A 128 20.03 -3.95 -5.02
N GLU A 129 18.71 -3.79 -5.20
CA GLU A 129 18.13 -2.94 -6.24
C GLU A 129 17.36 -1.77 -5.62
N LYS A 130 17.57 -0.54 -6.09
CA LYS A 130 16.86 0.65 -5.58
C LYS A 130 15.49 0.76 -6.25
N GLY A 131 14.44 0.93 -5.44
CA GLY A 131 13.13 1.37 -5.89
C GLY A 131 13.19 2.69 -6.66
N PHE A 132 12.28 2.86 -7.61
CA PHE A 132 12.27 4.02 -8.51
C PHE A 132 11.43 5.19 -7.96
N LEU A 133 10.63 4.97 -6.92
CA LEU A 133 9.98 6.11 -6.25
C LEU A 133 11.01 6.88 -5.43
N PRO A 134 10.97 8.21 -5.45
CA PRO A 134 11.80 8.99 -4.54
C PRO A 134 11.24 8.90 -3.12
N GLU A 135 12.12 9.00 -2.12
CA GLU A 135 11.71 9.08 -0.71
C GLU A 135 10.90 10.35 -0.43
N ILE A 136 11.31 11.46 -1.05
CA ILE A 136 10.60 12.74 -1.06
C ILE A 136 10.34 13.10 -2.53
N SER A 137 9.08 13.21 -2.89
CA SER A 137 8.68 13.65 -4.23
C SER A 137 8.68 15.18 -4.30
N SER A 138 9.13 15.75 -5.42
CA SER A 138 9.08 17.21 -5.65
C SER A 138 8.14 17.54 -6.80
N TYR A 139 7.11 18.35 -6.52
CA TYR A 139 6.13 18.80 -7.50
C TYR A 139 5.84 20.29 -7.30
N GLY A 140 5.79 21.08 -8.38
CA GLY A 140 5.47 22.51 -8.29
C GLY A 140 6.41 23.30 -7.36
N GLY A 141 7.68 22.88 -7.24
CA GLY A 141 8.66 23.50 -6.33
C GLY A 141 8.42 23.22 -4.84
N LYS A 142 7.58 22.23 -4.51
CA LYS A 142 7.30 21.79 -3.13
C LYS A 142 7.67 20.33 -2.94
N ASN A 143 8.12 20.00 -1.73
CA ASN A 143 8.42 18.64 -1.31
C ASN A 143 7.19 17.95 -0.74
N TYR A 144 7.09 16.65 -0.98
CA TYR A 144 6.01 15.77 -0.54
C TYR A 144 6.63 14.48 0.00
N LEU A 145 6.23 14.06 1.20
CA LEU A 145 6.58 12.73 1.69
C LEU A 145 5.92 11.69 0.78
N THR A 146 6.72 10.83 0.16
CA THR A 146 6.20 9.72 -0.63
C THR A 146 5.69 8.64 0.33
N THR A 147 4.40 8.32 0.27
CA THR A 147 3.80 7.25 1.07
C THR A 147 3.13 6.26 0.14
N THR A 148 3.49 4.99 0.27
CA THR A 148 2.89 3.91 -0.53
C THR A 148 2.08 2.98 0.34
N CYS A 149 0.85 2.70 -0.06
CA CYS A 149 0.03 1.66 0.53
C CYS A 149 -0.48 0.69 -0.54
N LEU A 150 -0.80 -0.52 -0.12
CA LEU A 150 -1.46 -1.53 -0.93
C LEU A 150 -2.83 -1.84 -0.35
N ILE A 151 -3.81 -2.08 -1.21
CA ILE A 151 -5.09 -2.71 -0.86
C ILE A 151 -5.18 -4.03 -1.63
N HIS A 152 -5.05 -5.12 -0.91
CA HIS A 152 -5.03 -6.48 -1.45
C HIS A 152 -6.35 -7.18 -1.15
N PHE A 153 -7.12 -7.45 -2.19
CA PHE A 153 -8.41 -8.13 -2.17
C PHE A 153 -8.17 -9.64 -2.40
N SER A 154 -8.35 -10.42 -1.34
CA SER A 154 -8.31 -11.87 -1.38
C SER A 154 -9.68 -12.42 -1.76
N TYR A 155 -9.76 -13.16 -2.85
CA TYR A 155 -11.02 -13.71 -3.36
C TYR A 155 -10.85 -15.16 -3.84
N ASP A 156 -11.97 -15.87 -3.99
CA ASP A 156 -12.04 -17.14 -4.72
C ASP A 156 -13.07 -17.07 -5.86
N ASP A 157 -12.90 -17.95 -6.85
CA ASP A 157 -13.85 -18.11 -7.95
C ASP A 157 -14.72 -19.33 -7.71
N LEU A 158 -16.03 -19.13 -7.64
CA LEU A 158 -16.99 -20.22 -7.53
C LEU A 158 -18.15 -19.98 -8.51
N SER A 159 -18.42 -20.96 -9.37
CA SER A 159 -19.53 -20.93 -10.32
C SER A 159 -19.60 -19.67 -11.21
N GLY A 160 -18.44 -19.10 -11.56
CA GLY A 160 -18.35 -17.89 -12.39
C GLY A 160 -18.52 -16.58 -11.63
N HIS A 161 -18.57 -16.61 -10.30
CA HIS A 161 -18.63 -15.43 -9.44
C HIS A 161 -17.35 -15.29 -8.61
N HIS A 162 -16.97 -14.04 -8.31
CA HIS A 162 -15.82 -13.70 -7.48
C HIS A 162 -16.27 -13.41 -6.05
N TYR A 163 -15.84 -14.24 -5.10
CA TYR A 163 -16.21 -14.12 -3.68
C TYR A 163 -15.07 -13.46 -2.92
N LEU A 164 -15.28 -12.23 -2.44
CA LEU A 164 -14.32 -11.52 -1.61
C LEU A 164 -14.30 -12.12 -0.19
N HIS A 165 -13.12 -12.49 0.30
CA HIS A 165 -12.96 -13.09 1.63
C HIS A 165 -12.28 -12.16 2.63
N GLU A 166 -11.22 -11.49 2.21
CA GLU A 166 -10.44 -10.62 3.07
C GLU A 166 -9.86 -9.47 2.25
N VAL A 167 -9.80 -8.29 2.84
CA VAL A 167 -9.00 -7.17 2.34
C VAL A 167 -7.83 -6.96 3.30
N THR A 168 -6.61 -7.13 2.78
CA THR A 168 -5.37 -6.80 3.48
C THR A 168 -4.89 -5.41 3.03
N MET A 169 -4.72 -4.49 3.97
CA MET A 169 -4.12 -3.18 3.71
C MET A 169 -2.68 -3.16 4.25
N ALA A 170 -1.73 -2.74 3.43
CA ALA A 170 -0.32 -2.71 3.80
C ALA A 170 0.28 -1.31 3.60
N ALA A 171 0.96 -0.76 4.61
CA ALA A 171 1.78 0.44 4.45
C ALA A 171 3.24 0.06 4.19
N ILE A 172 3.69 0.27 2.96
CA ILE A 172 5.08 -0.01 2.57
C ILE A 172 5.96 1.11 3.12
N PRO A 173 7.01 0.81 3.90
CA PRO A 173 7.85 1.84 4.49
C PRO A 173 8.51 2.73 3.43
N ASN A 174 8.59 4.03 3.71
CA ASN A 174 9.42 4.93 2.92
C ASN A 174 10.91 4.51 2.97
N GLY A 175 11.65 4.79 1.90
CA GLY A 175 13.10 4.54 1.83
C GLY A 175 13.93 5.20 2.93
N LYS A 176 13.49 6.30 3.55
CA LYS A 176 14.15 6.87 4.74
C LYS A 176 14.14 5.91 5.94
N LEU A 177 13.23 4.93 5.96
CA LEU A 177 13.13 3.89 6.99
C LEU A 177 13.91 2.60 6.64
N GLN A 178 14.81 2.66 5.64
CA GLN A 178 15.54 1.49 5.13
C GLN A 178 16.19 0.64 6.23
N GLU A 179 16.91 1.27 7.15
CA GLU A 179 17.70 0.58 8.17
C GLU A 179 16.85 -0.10 9.24
N ILE A 180 15.55 0.23 9.32
CA ILE A 180 14.60 -0.42 10.24
C ILE A 180 13.98 -1.65 9.57
N TYR A 181 13.53 -1.51 8.32
CA TYR A 181 12.69 -2.52 7.66
C TYR A 181 13.44 -3.44 6.71
N ASN A 182 14.58 -3.03 6.18
CA ASN A 182 15.41 -3.88 5.34
C ASN A 182 16.90 -3.46 5.38
N PRO A 183 17.55 -3.52 6.56
CA PRO A 183 18.96 -3.14 6.69
C PRO A 183 19.89 -4.07 5.92
N THR A 184 19.57 -5.37 5.81
CA THR A 184 20.45 -6.36 5.18
C THR A 184 19.67 -7.29 4.24
N VAL A 185 20.38 -8.14 3.49
CA VAL A 185 19.75 -9.13 2.60
C VAL A 185 19.03 -10.26 3.33
N ASP A 186 19.36 -10.47 4.61
CA ASP A 186 18.81 -11.54 5.45
C ASP A 186 17.78 -11.00 6.47
N ASP A 187 17.77 -9.69 6.71
CA ASP A 187 16.76 -8.98 7.51
C ASP A 187 15.96 -8.00 6.63
N GLY A 188 14.73 -8.39 6.29
CA GLY A 188 13.90 -7.61 5.37
C GLY A 188 12.47 -8.09 5.23
N ILE A 189 11.66 -7.25 4.59
CA ILE A 189 10.25 -7.52 4.30
C ILE A 189 10.02 -8.14 2.91
N TRP A 190 11.07 -8.20 2.09
CA TRP A 190 11.01 -8.64 0.70
C TRP A 190 11.04 -10.16 0.56
N LEU A 191 10.36 -10.64 -0.47
CA LEU A 191 10.37 -11.99 -0.98
C LEU A 191 10.70 -11.94 -2.48
N ALA A 192 11.28 -13.02 -3.01
CA ALA A 192 11.56 -13.13 -4.43
C ALA A 192 10.26 -12.96 -5.24
N GLY A 193 10.29 -12.06 -6.22
CA GLY A 193 9.17 -11.84 -7.14
C GLY A 193 9.02 -12.97 -8.17
N ARG A 194 7.86 -12.99 -8.84
CA ARG A 194 7.51 -14.00 -9.85
C ARG A 194 8.07 -13.68 -11.25
N ASN A 195 9.04 -12.77 -11.38
CA ASN A 195 9.59 -12.43 -12.70
C ASN A 195 10.45 -13.58 -13.25
N ALA A 196 10.47 -13.71 -14.57
CA ALA A 196 11.37 -14.56 -15.34
C ALA A 196 12.47 -13.68 -15.98
N PRO A 197 13.62 -13.46 -15.30
CA PRO A 197 14.71 -12.62 -15.83
C PRO A 197 15.21 -13.09 -17.21
N THR A 198 15.11 -14.39 -17.49
CA THR A 198 15.48 -15.01 -18.77
C THR A 198 14.62 -14.56 -19.95
N LEU A 199 13.45 -13.97 -19.70
CA LEU A 199 12.54 -13.43 -20.72
C LEU A 199 12.64 -11.90 -20.86
N GLY A 200 13.60 -11.25 -20.17
CA GLY A 200 13.76 -9.80 -20.20
C GLY A 200 12.71 -9.03 -19.40
N GLU A 201 11.96 -9.70 -18.52
CA GLU A 201 10.97 -9.05 -17.67
C GLU A 201 11.63 -8.14 -16.62
N ASP A 202 11.02 -6.96 -16.42
CA ASP A 202 11.42 -6.02 -15.37
C ASP A 202 11.51 -6.70 -14.00
N PHE A 203 12.48 -6.26 -13.21
CA PHE A 203 12.64 -6.77 -11.85
C PHE A 203 11.39 -6.46 -11.02
N ARG A 204 10.84 -7.50 -10.39
CA ARG A 204 9.69 -7.42 -9.49
C ARG A 204 10.05 -8.09 -8.18
N VAL A 205 9.47 -7.58 -7.10
CA VAL A 205 9.64 -8.11 -5.75
C VAL A 205 8.27 -8.38 -5.15
N ARG A 206 8.20 -9.19 -4.09
CA ARG A 206 6.98 -9.33 -3.30
C ARG A 206 7.22 -8.78 -1.89
N VAL A 207 6.25 -8.09 -1.33
CA VAL A 207 6.23 -7.80 0.11
C VAL A 207 5.63 -8.99 0.84
N GLY A 208 6.33 -9.56 1.82
CA GLY A 208 5.80 -10.61 2.67
C GLY A 208 5.00 -10.01 3.82
N PHE A 209 3.69 -10.25 3.89
CA PHE A 209 2.83 -9.61 4.90
C PHE A 209 3.24 -10.01 6.32
N SER A 210 3.55 -11.29 6.58
CA SER A 210 4.04 -11.72 7.89
C SER A 210 5.33 -10.98 8.28
N ARG A 211 6.32 -10.91 7.37
CA ARG A 211 7.61 -10.25 7.63
C ARG A 211 7.44 -8.76 7.94
N LEU A 212 6.55 -8.08 7.22
CA LEU A 212 6.24 -6.67 7.47
C LEU A 212 5.54 -6.49 8.83
N LYS A 213 4.60 -7.37 9.15
CA LYS A 213 3.88 -7.37 10.43
C LYS A 213 4.81 -7.66 11.62
N ASP A 214 5.78 -8.54 11.47
CA ASP A 214 6.77 -8.87 12.50
C ASP A 214 7.67 -7.67 12.83
N LYS A 215 7.91 -6.78 11.85
CA LYS A 215 8.64 -5.52 12.04
C LYS A 215 7.79 -4.45 12.72
N ALA A 216 6.55 -4.29 12.26
CA ALA A 216 5.57 -3.39 12.85
C ALA A 216 4.15 -3.89 12.59
N SER A 217 3.47 -4.34 13.64
CA SER A 217 2.12 -4.94 13.59
C SER A 217 1.13 -4.10 12.81
N TRP A 218 1.16 -2.78 13.04
CA TRP A 218 0.21 -1.85 12.45
C TRP A 218 0.34 -1.72 10.94
N ARG A 219 1.48 -2.07 10.34
CA ARG A 219 1.70 -1.92 8.89
C ARG A 219 0.89 -2.89 8.04
N ILE A 220 0.30 -3.91 8.65
CA ILE A 220 -0.62 -4.84 8.01
C ILE A 220 -1.94 -4.83 8.77
N GLN A 221 -3.01 -4.42 8.09
CA GLN A 221 -4.38 -4.49 8.61
C GLN A 221 -5.22 -5.41 7.75
N ARG A 222 -6.24 -6.01 8.35
CA ARG A 222 -7.11 -6.97 7.68
C ARG A 222 -8.56 -6.75 8.06
N LEU A 223 -9.43 -6.90 7.07
CA LEU A 223 -10.88 -6.94 7.23
C LEU A 223 -11.40 -8.17 6.50
N ALA A 224 -12.12 -9.03 7.22
CA ALA A 224 -12.71 -10.26 6.71
C ALA A 224 -14.20 -10.04 6.38
N TYR A 225 -14.70 -10.75 5.38
CA TYR A 225 -16.07 -10.65 4.91
C TYR A 225 -16.82 -11.95 5.22
N ASP A 226 -17.84 -11.86 6.07
CA ASP A 226 -18.73 -12.98 6.40
C ASP A 226 -20.04 -12.83 5.62
N GLU A 227 -20.16 -13.56 4.52
CA GLU A 227 -21.35 -13.57 3.67
C GLU A 227 -22.61 -14.04 4.42
N LYS A 228 -22.48 -14.97 5.37
CA LYS A 228 -23.65 -15.49 6.09
C LYS A 228 -24.25 -14.46 7.03
N ARG A 229 -23.37 -13.66 7.65
CA ARG A 229 -23.78 -12.59 8.59
C ARG A 229 -24.00 -11.25 7.90
N GLN A 230 -23.56 -11.11 6.64
CA GLN A 230 -23.54 -9.83 5.92
C GLN A 230 -22.72 -8.78 6.70
N GLU A 231 -21.55 -9.18 7.18
CA GLU A 231 -20.70 -8.37 8.05
C GLU A 231 -19.27 -8.26 7.51
N CYS A 232 -18.73 -7.04 7.54
CA CYS A 232 -17.30 -6.77 7.42
C CYS A 232 -16.69 -6.71 8.83
N ILE A 233 -15.77 -7.63 9.12
CA ILE A 233 -15.25 -7.88 10.46
C ILE A 233 -13.77 -7.58 10.50
N GLY A 234 -13.36 -6.77 11.48
CA GLY A 234 -11.97 -6.61 11.86
C GLY A 234 -11.78 -5.41 12.76
N SER A 235 -10.58 -5.29 13.32
CA SER A 235 -10.23 -4.21 14.22
C SER A 235 -8.81 -3.76 13.96
N TRP A 236 -8.59 -2.45 14.09
CA TRP A 236 -7.27 -1.86 13.94
C TRP A 236 -6.29 -2.47 14.94
N GLN A 237 -5.17 -2.97 14.42
CA GLN A 237 -4.05 -3.48 15.21
C GLN A 237 -3.01 -2.36 15.37
N SER A 238 -2.80 -1.93 16.61
CA SER A 238 -1.89 -0.83 16.97
C SER A 238 -0.42 -1.19 16.86
#